data_AF-A0A7W0Z241-F1
#
_entry.id   AF-A0A7W0Z241-F1
#
_cell.length_a   1.000
_cell.length_b   1.000
_cell.length_c   1.000
_cell.angle_alpha   90.00
_cell.angle_beta   90.00
_cell.angle_gamma   90.00
#
_symmetry.space_group_name_H-M   'P 1'
#
loop_
_entity.id
_entity.type
_entity.pdbx_description
1 polymer ?
#
loop_
_entity_poly.entity_id
_entity_poly.type
_entity_poly.pdbx_seq_one_letter_code
_entity_poly.pdbx_strand_id
1 'polypeptide(L)'
;MSGEGLSEARLDRMREVMAGHVERGTVPGLVTLVSRRGETRAEAIGMKAFDGADPMRRDTIFRIASVTKPITAVAAMILVEECVLRLDDPVD
;
A
#
# COMPACT_ATOMS: atom_id res chain seq x y z
N MET A 1 7.22 0.17 27.91
CA MET A 1 6.94 1.23 26.93
C MET A 1 5.61 0.91 26.31
N SER A 2 4.54 1.52 26.84
CA SER A 2 3.16 1.16 26.56
C SER A 2 2.70 1.72 25.20
N GLY A 3 1.87 0.97 24.48
CA GLY A 3 1.42 1.26 23.12
C GLY A 3 0.58 2.53 22.97
N GLU A 4 1.17 3.59 22.40
CA GLU A 4 0.48 4.85 22.07
C GLU A 4 0.36 5.10 20.56
N GLY A 5 0.87 4.19 19.73
CA GLY A 5 0.89 4.30 18.27
C GLY A 5 -0.38 3.74 17.63
N LEU A 6 -0.75 2.51 17.96
CA LEU A 6 -1.88 1.79 17.34
C LEU A 6 -2.78 1.13 18.39
N SER A 7 -4.09 1.11 18.15
CA SER A 7 -5.06 0.42 19.01
C SER A 7 -5.25 -1.01 18.52
N GLU A 8 -4.90 -2.00 19.34
CA GLU A 8 -5.07 -3.43 19.04
C GLU A 8 -6.50 -3.75 18.61
N ALA A 9 -7.50 -3.36 19.42
CA ALA A 9 -8.91 -3.58 19.10
C ALA A 9 -9.37 -2.95 17.77
N ARG A 10 -8.70 -1.90 17.25
CA ARG A 10 -8.97 -1.35 15.92
C ARG A 10 -8.25 -2.11 14.81
N LEU A 11 -7.02 -2.57 15.08
CA LEU A 11 -6.28 -3.42 14.16
C LEU A 11 -6.99 -4.77 13.97
N ASP A 12 -7.54 -5.36 15.03
CA ASP A 12 -8.30 -6.61 14.96
C ASP A 12 -9.58 -6.44 14.12
N ARG A 13 -10.34 -5.36 14.34
CA ARG A 13 -11.49 -5.04 13.47
C ARG A 13 -11.07 -4.85 12.01
N MET A 14 -9.96 -4.17 11.75
CA MET A 14 -9.45 -4.01 10.39
C MET A 14 -9.11 -5.36 9.77
N ARG A 15 -8.44 -6.24 10.53
CA ARG A 15 -8.13 -7.60 10.11
C ARG A 15 -9.41 -8.38 9.76
N GLU A 16 -10.44 -8.33 10.59
CA GLU A 16 -11.73 -8.98 10.32
C GLU A 16 -12.37 -8.51 9.01
N VAL A 17 -12.40 -7.19 8.79
CA VAL A 17 -12.94 -6.61 7.54
C VAL A 17 -12.15 -7.09 6.32
N MET A 18 -10.82 -7.06 6.41
CA MET A 18 -9.93 -7.46 5.32
C MET A 18 -10.00 -8.97 5.04
N ALA A 19 -10.03 -9.81 6.08
CA ALA A 19 -10.24 -11.25 5.95
C ALA A 19 -11.58 -11.56 5.26
N GLY A 20 -12.64 -10.83 5.62
CA GLY A 20 -13.95 -10.97 4.98
C GLY A 20 -13.94 -10.73 3.46
N HIS A 21 -13.05 -9.87 2.93
CA HIS A 21 -12.90 -9.71 1.47
C HIS A 21 -12.31 -10.95 0.78
N VAL A 22 -11.43 -11.66 1.46
CA VAL A 22 -10.85 -12.92 0.99
C VAL A 22 -11.89 -14.05 1.09
N GLU A 23 -12.55 -14.17 2.25
CA GLU A 23 -13.57 -15.21 2.49
C GLU A 23 -14.75 -15.13 1.52
N ARG A 24 -15.18 -13.91 1.15
CA ARG A 24 -16.22 -13.70 0.14
C ARG A 24 -15.74 -13.87 -1.32
N GLY A 25 -14.46 -14.15 -1.54
CA GLY A 25 -13.89 -14.28 -2.88
C GLY A 25 -13.84 -12.98 -3.68
N THR A 26 -13.83 -11.81 -3.02
CA THR A 26 -13.69 -10.51 -3.72
C THR A 26 -12.27 -10.33 -4.26
N VAL A 27 -11.28 -10.79 -3.49
CA VAL A 27 -9.86 -10.83 -3.85
C VAL A 27 -9.28 -12.16 -3.38
N PRO A 28 -8.25 -12.71 -4.05
CA PRO A 28 -7.64 -13.98 -3.63
C PRO A 28 -6.82 -13.83 -2.35
N GLY A 29 -6.32 -12.62 -2.10
CA GLY A 29 -5.50 -12.26 -0.96
C GLY A 29 -5.14 -10.78 -1.00
N LEU A 30 -4.61 -10.27 0.10
CA LEU A 30 -4.24 -8.86 0.26
C LEU A 30 -3.11 -8.67 1.28
N VAL A 31 -2.50 -7.50 1.26
CA VAL A 31 -1.56 -7.04 2.30
C VAL A 31 -2.05 -5.70 2.82
N THR A 32 -2.13 -5.57 4.15
CA THR A 32 -2.46 -4.31 4.84
C THR A 32 -1.27 -3.86 5.68
N LEU A 33 -0.95 -2.56 5.66
CA LEU A 33 0.10 -1.97 6.49
C LEU A 33 -0.39 -0.66 7.11
N VAL A 34 -0.19 -0.51 8.41
CA VAL A 34 -0.43 0.73 9.14
C VAL A 34 0.83 1.09 9.90
N SER A 35 1.25 2.35 9.79
CA SER A 35 2.40 2.89 10.51
C SER A 35 2.03 4.18 11.21
N ARG A 36 2.31 4.27 12.52
CA ARG A 36 2.06 5.48 13.32
C ARG A 36 3.09 5.58 14.45
N ARG A 37 3.76 6.74 14.54
CA ARG A 37 4.74 7.06 15.61
C ARG A 37 5.83 5.99 15.79
N GLY A 38 6.39 5.50 14.68
CA GLY A 38 7.44 4.48 14.69
C GLY A 38 6.93 3.04 14.89
N GLU A 39 5.66 2.85 15.22
CA GLU A 39 5.04 1.54 15.28
C GLU A 39 4.47 1.16 13.91
N THR A 40 4.87 0.00 13.37
CA THR A 40 4.38 -0.48 12.07
C THR A 40 3.83 -1.89 12.19
N ARG A 41 2.56 -2.07 11.82
CA ARG A 41 1.90 -3.37 11.72
C ARG A 41 1.60 -3.67 10.26
N ALA A 42 2.01 -4.86 9.80
CA ALA A 42 1.68 -5.35 8.48
C ALA A 42 1.14 -6.77 8.56
N GLU A 43 0.14 -7.08 7.74
CA GLU A 43 -0.50 -8.39 7.67
C GLU A 43 -0.74 -8.78 6.22
N ALA A 44 -0.50 -10.05 5.90
CA ALA A 44 -0.77 -10.64 4.60
C ALA A 44 -1.76 -11.80 4.79
N ILE A 45 -2.84 -11.82 4.00
CA ILE A 45 -3.92 -12.81 4.11
C ILE A 45 -4.22 -13.36 2.71
N GLY A 46 -4.56 -14.65 2.63
CA GLY A 46 -5.00 -15.30 1.39
C GLY A 46 -3.87 -15.72 0.47
N MET A 47 -4.19 -15.87 -0.81
CA MET A 47 -3.31 -16.35 -1.89
C MET A 47 -3.07 -15.25 -2.92
N LYS A 48 -2.04 -15.43 -3.77
CA LYS A 48 -1.73 -14.48 -4.85
C LYS A 48 -2.74 -14.51 -6.01
N ALA A 49 -3.45 -15.62 -6.18
CA ALA A 49 -4.44 -15.85 -7.23
C ALA A 49 -5.58 -16.73 -6.69
N PHE A 50 -6.77 -16.65 -7.30
CA PHE A 50 -7.96 -17.36 -6.79
C PHE A 50 -7.78 -18.88 -6.75
N ASP A 51 -7.18 -19.44 -7.79
CA ASP A 51 -6.90 -20.88 -7.91
C ASP A 51 -5.41 -21.19 -7.68
N GLY A 52 -4.68 -20.26 -7.06
CA GLY A 52 -3.25 -20.38 -6.82
C GLY A 52 -2.93 -21.03 -5.48
N ALA A 53 -1.81 -21.75 -5.41
CA ALA A 53 -1.27 -22.29 -4.16
C ALA A 53 -0.30 -21.34 -3.45
N ASP A 54 0.15 -20.28 -4.14
CA ASP A 54 1.14 -19.36 -3.59
C ASP A 54 0.50 -18.43 -2.54
N PRO A 55 0.96 -18.46 -1.28
CA PRO A 55 0.42 -17.60 -0.24
C PRO A 55 0.80 -16.14 -0.48
N MET A 56 -0.10 -15.26 -0.04
CA MET A 56 0.19 -13.84 0.04
C MET A 56 1.29 -13.61 1.09
N ARG A 57 2.26 -12.77 0.75
CA ARG A 57 3.35 -12.36 1.64
C ARG A 57 3.47 -10.85 1.68
N ARG A 58 4.00 -10.31 2.78
CA ARG A 58 4.23 -8.86 2.95
C ARG A 58 5.02 -8.22 1.81
N ASP A 59 5.96 -8.97 1.21
CA ASP A 59 6.84 -8.56 0.12
C ASP A 59 6.30 -8.89 -1.28
N THR A 60 5.05 -9.36 -1.39
CA THR A 60 4.45 -9.67 -2.69
C THR A 60 4.35 -8.40 -3.53
N ILE A 61 4.77 -8.47 -4.79
CA ILE A 61 4.71 -7.34 -5.71
C ILE A 61 3.28 -7.20 -6.24
N PHE A 62 2.74 -5.99 -6.13
CA PHE A 62 1.43 -5.62 -6.68
C PHE A 62 1.59 -4.56 -7.77
N ARG A 63 0.70 -4.61 -8.77
CA ARG A 63 0.54 -3.49 -9.70
C ARG A 63 -0.23 -2.37 -9.00
N ILE A 64 0.39 -1.19 -8.88
CA ILE A 64 -0.19 -0.04 -8.16
C ILE A 64 -0.98 0.92 -9.07
N ALA A 65 -1.00 0.68 -10.38
CA ALA A 65 -1.75 1.43 -11.39
C ALA A 65 -1.58 2.96 -11.25
N SER A 66 -2.68 3.71 -11.10
CA SER A 66 -2.63 5.18 -11.00
C SER A 66 -1.82 5.71 -9.81
N VAL A 67 -1.48 4.89 -8.81
CA VAL A 67 -0.57 5.28 -7.72
C VAL A 67 0.88 5.48 -8.22
N THR A 68 1.19 5.11 -9.46
CA THR A 68 2.44 5.53 -10.13
C THR A 68 2.50 7.05 -10.35
N LYS A 69 1.38 7.77 -10.46
CA LYS A 69 1.37 9.22 -10.75
C LYS A 69 2.14 10.06 -9.72
N PRO A 70 1.96 9.90 -8.40
CA PRO A 70 2.81 10.56 -7.41
C PRO A 70 4.32 10.32 -7.60
N ILE A 71 4.72 9.12 -8.04
CA ILE A 71 6.14 8.82 -8.31
C ILE A 71 6.66 9.65 -9.49
N THR A 72 5.90 9.69 -10.59
CA THR A 72 6.23 10.53 -11.74
C THR A 72 6.20 12.02 -11.39
N ALA A 73 5.24 12.46 -10.58
CA ALA A 73 5.14 13.85 -10.14
C ALA A 73 6.38 14.26 -9.33
N VAL A 74 6.83 13.42 -8.39
CA VAL A 74 8.09 13.67 -7.65
C VAL A 74 9.29 13.73 -8.59
N ALA A 75 9.38 12.81 -9.56
CA ALA A 75 10.46 12.83 -10.55
C ALA A 75 10.46 14.13 -11.37
N ALA A 76 9.29 14.62 -11.79
CA ALA A 76 9.16 15.90 -12.48
C ALA A 76 9.54 17.08 -11.58
N MET A 77 9.13 17.07 -10.30
CA MET A 77 9.46 18.14 -9.35
C MET A 77 10.95 18.20 -9.02
N ILE A 78 11.66 17.06 -9.01
CA ILE A 78 13.13 17.05 -8.88
C ILE A 78 13.76 17.84 -10.04
N LEU A 79 13.30 17.64 -11.27
CA LEU A 79 13.78 18.42 -12.43
C LEU A 79 13.43 19.90 -12.32
N VAL A 80 12.33 20.25 -11.68
CA VAL A 80 11.98 21.65 -11.37
C VAL A 80 12.95 22.25 -10.35
N GLU A 81 13.26 21.52 -9.26
CA GLU A 81 14.23 21.96 -8.24
C GLU A 81 15.65 22.10 -8.82
N GLU A 82 16.01 21.25 -9.78
CA GLU A 82 17.29 21.30 -10.50
C GLU A 82 17.31 22.34 -11.64
N CYS A 83 16.23 23.12 -11.81
CA CYS A 83 16.06 24.11 -12.88
C CYS A 83 16.19 23.52 -14.30
N VAL A 84 15.95 22.22 -14.48
CA VAL A 84 15.93 21.52 -15.78
C VAL A 84 14.58 21.68 -16.48
N LEU A 85 13.49 21.80 -15.71
CA LEU A 85 12.11 22.01 -16.16
C LEU A 85 11.52 23.21 -15.39
N ARG A 86 10.60 23.96 -15.99
CA ARG A 86 9.69 24.86 -15.25
C ARG A 86 8.25 24.36 -15.38
N LEU A 87 7.45 24.57 -14.33
CA LEU A 87 6.05 24.11 -14.32
C LEU A 87 5.17 24.83 -15.34
N ASP A 88 5.57 26.04 -15.72
CA ASP A 88 4.91 26.92 -16.67
C ASP A 88 5.52 26.84 -18.09
N ASP A 89 6.50 25.96 -18.30
CA ASP A 89 7.06 25.76 -19.63
C ASP A 89 5.99 25.20 -20.59
N PRO A 90 5.94 25.71 -21.83
CA PRO A 90 5.14 25.08 -22.88
C PRO A 90 5.70 23.68 -23.20
N VAL A 91 4.83 22.80 -23.68
CA VAL A 91 5.22 21.40 -24.02
C VAL A 91 5.66 21.28 -25.48
N ASP A 92 5.26 22.23 -26.33
CA ASP A 92 5.57 22.29 -27.77
C ASP A 92 6.99 22.76 -28.11
#